data_AF-A0A2T5V4Q8-F1
#
_entry.id   AF-A0A2T5V4Q8-F1
#
_cell.length_a   1.000
_cell.length_b   1.000
_cell.length_c   1.000
_cell.angle_alpha   90.00
_cell.angle_beta   90.00
_cell.angle_gamma   90.00
#
_symmetry.space_group_name_H-M   'P 1'
#
loop_
_entity.id
_entity.type
_entity.pdbx_description
1 polymer ?
#
loop_
_entity_poly.entity_id
_entity_poly.type
_entity_poly.pdbx_seq_one_letter_code
_entity_poly.pdbx_strand_id
1 'polypeptide(L)'
;MAHLYTARRRALNIFAGKTDRNAQHRWERINAVLYNFGGLTFIAGSVFFVPDLHLETTVGAWLFVVGSLIYLLVTTQDFFEIQQRLAERGASPARERLEAAAAWLYLVATVFVLMGSFCFTALIDRKAAGGLIFLVGSMAFFIGGALNISQITPDVPMRARQMMNLTAFSFSSGALLFAVASVPYLWIRPGGVNTEAIKTYLAWQYVIGSALFLMGGVTNQIRLHLRHAASNGQSASPQEAKAPAE
;
A
#
# COMPACT_ATOMS: atom_id res chain seq x y z
N MET A 1 -6.69 1.78 1.49
CA MET A 1 -5.57 2.66 1.78
C MET A 1 -4.28 1.83 1.88
N ALA A 2 -3.24 2.17 1.12
CA ALA A 2 -1.87 1.85 1.57
C ALA A 2 -1.70 2.75 2.81
N HIS A 3 -2.27 2.30 3.94
CA HIS A 3 -3.37 3.11 4.48
C HIS A 3 -2.91 4.48 5.00
N LEU A 4 -3.53 5.58 4.55
CA LEU A 4 -3.42 6.86 5.21
C LEU A 4 -3.96 6.64 6.63
N TYR A 5 -3.06 6.58 7.59
CA TYR A 5 -3.39 6.21 8.96
C TYR A 5 -3.86 7.44 9.71
N THR A 6 -5.04 7.91 9.37
CA THR A 6 -5.65 9.05 10.07
C THR A 6 -6.67 8.53 11.07
N ALA A 7 -6.85 9.25 12.16
CA ALA A 7 -7.80 8.92 13.23
C ALA A 7 -9.29 9.00 12.80
N ARG A 8 -9.57 9.20 11.51
CA ARG A 8 -10.89 9.68 11.04
C ARG A 8 -11.73 8.62 10.32
N ARG A 9 -13.05 8.81 10.38
CA ARG A 9 -14.05 8.13 9.56
C ARG A 9 -13.93 8.58 8.09
N ARG A 10 -13.94 7.60 7.18
CA ARG A 10 -13.85 7.75 5.71
C ARG A 10 -15.17 8.21 5.11
N ALA A 11 -15.19 8.67 3.87
CA ALA A 11 -16.41 8.90 3.10
C ALA A 11 -16.18 8.35 1.68
N LEU A 12 -16.88 7.27 1.31
CA LEU A 12 -16.44 6.37 0.23
C LEU A 12 -17.47 6.18 -0.89
N ASN A 13 -18.57 6.94 -0.88
CA ASN A 13 -19.52 6.92 -1.99
C ASN A 13 -19.27 8.14 -2.88
N ILE A 14 -18.25 8.03 -3.74
CA ILE A 14 -17.83 9.13 -4.63
C ILE A 14 -18.91 9.40 -5.69
N PHE A 15 -19.74 8.40 -6.02
CA PHE A 15 -20.72 8.45 -7.11
C PHE A 15 -22.20 8.35 -6.69
N ALA A 16 -22.52 8.03 -5.43
CA ALA A 16 -23.90 8.03 -4.96
C ALA A 16 -24.10 9.09 -3.87
N GLY A 17 -25.02 10.03 -4.12
CA GLY A 17 -25.35 11.17 -3.27
C GLY A 17 -25.96 10.85 -1.90
N LYS A 18 -25.85 9.61 -1.39
CA LYS A 18 -26.25 9.23 -0.04
C LYS A 18 -25.18 8.35 0.63
N THR A 19 -24.85 8.73 1.87
CA THR A 19 -23.90 8.05 2.77
C THR A 19 -24.50 6.75 3.32
N ASP A 20 -24.54 5.71 2.49
CA ASP A 20 -24.84 4.36 2.97
C ASP A 20 -23.62 3.78 3.73
N ARG A 21 -23.75 3.70 5.05
CA ARG A 21 -22.72 3.19 5.97
C ARG A 21 -22.33 1.74 5.65
N ASN A 22 -23.25 0.92 5.14
CA ASN A 22 -22.98 -0.47 4.78
C ASN A 22 -22.19 -0.57 3.48
N ALA A 23 -22.53 0.25 2.47
CA ALA A 23 -21.76 0.36 1.24
C ALA A 23 -20.32 0.81 1.50
N GLN A 24 -20.13 1.75 2.43
CA GLN A 24 -18.82 2.22 2.85
C GLN A 24 -17.97 1.10 3.49
N HIS A 25 -18.53 0.34 4.42
CA HIS A 25 -17.83 -0.77 5.05
C HIS A 25 -17.43 -1.85 4.03
N ARG A 26 -18.30 -2.13 3.06
CA ARG A 26 -18.02 -3.09 1.98
C ARG A 26 -16.83 -2.65 1.14
N TRP A 27 -16.76 -1.38 0.76
CA TRP A 27 -15.64 -0.83 -0.01
C TRP A 27 -14.32 -0.80 0.78
N GLU A 28 -14.34 -0.45 2.08
CA GLU A 28 -13.14 -0.54 2.92
C GLU A 28 -12.59 -1.98 2.96
N ARG A 29 -13.48 -2.98 3.03
CA ARG A 29 -13.11 -4.41 3.02
C ARG A 29 -12.57 -4.86 1.66
N ILE A 30 -13.22 -4.47 0.56
CA ILE A 30 -12.75 -4.79 -0.80
C ILE A 30 -11.33 -4.24 -1.00
N ASN A 31 -11.09 -2.98 -0.65
CA ASN A 31 -9.76 -2.38 -0.80
C ASN A 31 -8.69 -3.08 0.04
N ALA A 32 -9.03 -3.49 1.26
CA ALA A 32 -8.10 -4.23 2.11
C ALA A 32 -7.74 -5.61 1.53
N VAL A 33 -8.73 -6.32 0.98
CA VAL A 33 -8.52 -7.61 0.30
C VAL A 33 -7.67 -7.45 -0.96
N LEU A 34 -7.95 -6.42 -1.77
CA LEU A 34 -7.17 -6.12 -2.97
C LEU A 34 -5.71 -5.82 -2.65
N TYR A 35 -5.42 -5.09 -1.57
CA TYR A 35 -4.03 -4.86 -1.14
C TYR A 35 -3.29 -6.17 -0.83
N ASN A 36 -3.94 -7.09 -0.11
CA ASN A 36 -3.33 -8.38 0.20
C ASN A 36 -3.13 -9.22 -1.04
N PHE A 37 -4.08 -9.21 -1.97
CA PHE A 37 -3.93 -9.91 -3.23
C PHE A 37 -2.77 -9.34 -4.06
N GLY A 38 -2.66 -8.00 -4.15
CA GLY A 38 -1.50 -7.36 -4.79
C GLY A 38 -0.17 -7.74 -4.12
N GLY A 39 -0.12 -7.74 -2.78
CA GLY A 39 1.06 -8.18 -2.03
C GLY A 39 1.44 -9.64 -2.32
N LEU A 40 0.45 -10.54 -2.39
CA LEU A 40 0.66 -11.94 -2.77
C LEU A 40 1.20 -12.08 -4.19
N THR A 41 0.67 -11.30 -5.14
CA THR A 41 1.19 -11.31 -6.52
C THR A 41 2.64 -10.83 -6.59
N PHE A 42 3.04 -9.84 -5.79
CA PHE A 42 4.45 -9.41 -5.72
C PHE A 42 5.36 -10.47 -5.10
N ILE A 43 4.93 -11.15 -4.03
CA ILE A 43 5.69 -12.27 -3.45
C ILE A 43 5.87 -13.37 -4.50
N ALA A 44 4.77 -13.82 -5.11
CA ALA A 44 4.80 -14.83 -6.15
C ALA A 44 5.73 -14.42 -7.29
N GLY A 45 5.60 -13.19 -7.80
CA GLY A 45 6.47 -12.66 -8.86
C GLY A 45 7.94 -12.59 -8.46
N SER A 46 8.24 -12.23 -7.20
CA SER A 46 9.62 -12.11 -6.69
C SER A 46 10.34 -13.45 -6.66
N VAL A 47 9.62 -14.54 -6.36
CA VAL A 47 10.17 -15.90 -6.33
C VAL A 47 10.68 -16.33 -7.71
N PHE A 48 10.04 -15.89 -8.81
CA PHE A 48 10.51 -16.18 -10.17
C PHE A 48 11.85 -15.53 -10.52
N PHE A 49 12.30 -14.54 -9.75
CA PHE A 49 13.60 -13.91 -9.96
C PHE A 49 14.73 -14.58 -9.16
N VAL A 50 14.43 -15.55 -8.29
CA VAL A 50 15.45 -16.31 -7.53
C VAL A 50 16.17 -17.27 -8.49
N PRO A 51 17.48 -17.07 -8.77
CA PRO A 51 18.20 -17.84 -9.79
C PRO A 51 18.17 -19.35 -9.56
N ASP A 52 18.31 -19.79 -8.31
CA ASP A 52 18.39 -21.20 -7.90
C ASP A 52 17.12 -22.00 -8.21
N LEU A 53 15.98 -21.33 -8.44
CA LEU A 53 14.71 -21.98 -8.75
C LEU A 53 14.51 -22.23 -10.26
N HIS A 54 15.38 -21.68 -11.12
CA HIS A 54 15.32 -21.82 -12.58
C HIS A 54 13.93 -21.54 -13.18
N LEU A 55 13.18 -20.63 -12.58
CA LEU A 55 11.83 -20.28 -13.01
C LEU A 55 11.83 -19.26 -14.15
N GLU A 56 10.76 -19.25 -14.94
CA GLU A 56 10.57 -18.35 -16.07
C GLU A 56 10.35 -16.89 -15.62
N THR A 57 11.43 -16.10 -15.57
CA THR A 57 11.41 -14.69 -15.11
C THR A 57 10.37 -13.80 -15.82
N THR A 58 9.97 -14.15 -17.03
CA THR A 58 8.88 -13.48 -17.77
C THR A 58 7.56 -13.55 -17.02
N VAL A 59 7.23 -14.70 -16.40
CA VAL A 59 6.05 -14.86 -15.56
C VAL A 59 6.14 -13.98 -14.32
N GLY A 60 7.34 -13.93 -13.70
CA GLY A 60 7.62 -13.03 -12.58
C GLY A 60 7.36 -11.57 -12.90
N ALA A 61 7.86 -11.08 -14.04
CA ALA A 61 7.64 -9.70 -14.49
C ALA A 61 6.15 -9.39 -14.69
N TRP A 62 5.37 -10.30 -15.29
CA TRP A 62 3.93 -10.12 -15.45
C TRP A 62 3.16 -10.12 -14.13
N LEU A 63 3.56 -10.94 -13.16
CA LEU A 63 2.98 -10.92 -11.81
C LEU A 63 3.21 -9.57 -11.12
N PHE A 64 4.38 -8.96 -11.31
CA PHE A 64 4.66 -7.58 -10.85
C PHE A 64 3.78 -6.54 -11.55
N VAL A 65 3.55 -6.66 -12.86
CA VAL A 65 2.62 -5.78 -13.58
C VAL A 65 1.20 -5.89 -13.00
N VAL A 66 0.70 -7.12 -12.82
CA VAL A 66 -0.65 -7.37 -12.26
C VAL A 66 -0.75 -6.82 -10.84
N GLY A 67 0.24 -7.09 -9.97
CA GLY A 67 0.25 -6.55 -8.61
C GLY A 67 0.25 -5.02 -8.58
N SER A 68 1.02 -4.40 -9.48
CA SER A 68 1.11 -2.94 -9.61
C SER A 68 -0.20 -2.32 -10.09
N LEU A 69 -0.92 -2.96 -11.01
CA LEU A 69 -2.26 -2.53 -11.45
C LEU A 69 -3.27 -2.55 -10.30
N ILE A 70 -3.22 -3.60 -9.47
CA ILE A 70 -4.09 -3.70 -8.29
C ILE A 70 -3.77 -2.60 -7.29
N TYR A 71 -2.49 -2.36 -7.02
CA TYR A 71 -2.08 -1.26 -6.14
C TYR A 71 -2.50 0.10 -6.70
N LEU A 72 -2.34 0.34 -8.00
CA LEU A 72 -2.78 1.57 -8.67
C LEU A 72 -4.29 1.78 -8.55
N LEU A 73 -5.10 0.73 -8.73
CA LEU A 73 -6.55 0.82 -8.58
C LEU A 73 -6.92 1.30 -7.17
N VAL A 74 -6.32 0.68 -6.14
CA VAL A 74 -6.66 1.02 -4.77
C VAL A 74 -6.14 2.40 -4.38
N THR A 75 -4.91 2.77 -4.74
CA THR A 75 -4.36 4.11 -4.45
C THR A 75 -5.13 5.21 -5.18
N THR A 76 -5.60 4.95 -6.41
CA THR A 76 -6.46 5.89 -7.16
C THR A 76 -7.78 6.14 -6.45
N GLN A 77 -8.43 5.10 -5.94
CA GLN A 77 -9.66 5.26 -5.18
C GLN A 77 -9.41 6.06 -3.87
N ASP A 78 -8.35 5.71 -3.15
CA ASP A 78 -7.98 6.42 -1.92
C ASP A 78 -7.65 7.91 -2.20
N PHE A 79 -7.01 8.19 -3.33
CA PHE A 79 -6.70 9.53 -3.80
C PHE A 79 -7.97 10.35 -4.04
N PHE A 80 -8.93 9.82 -4.80
CA PHE A 80 -10.17 10.54 -5.10
C PHE A 80 -11.01 10.83 -3.85
N GLU A 81 -11.05 9.91 -2.88
CA GLU A 81 -11.71 10.17 -1.59
C GLU A 81 -11.10 11.38 -0.88
N ILE A 82 -9.77 11.49 -0.86
CA ILE A 82 -9.08 12.59 -0.18
C ILE A 82 -9.34 13.91 -0.93
N GLN A 83 -9.30 13.90 -2.27
CA GLN A 83 -9.58 15.10 -3.05
C GLN A 83 -11.02 15.59 -2.89
N GLN A 84 -12.00 14.68 -2.93
CA GLN A 84 -13.40 15.03 -2.72
C GLN A 84 -13.58 15.69 -1.35
N ARG A 85 -12.99 15.12 -0.29
CA ARG A 85 -13.07 15.66 1.06
C ARG A 85 -12.45 17.06 1.17
N LEU A 86 -11.32 17.31 0.51
CA LEU A 86 -10.67 18.63 0.52
C LEU A 86 -11.56 19.66 -0.21
N ALA A 87 -12.18 19.26 -1.33
CA ALA A 87 -13.11 20.11 -2.06
C ALA A 87 -14.35 20.47 -1.21
N GLU A 88 -14.90 19.53 -0.46
CA GLU A 88 -16.08 19.75 0.41
C GLU A 88 -15.78 20.66 1.63
N ARG A 89 -14.53 20.74 2.09
CA ARG A 89 -14.16 21.42 3.35
C ARG A 89 -13.53 22.81 3.16
N GLY A 90 -13.21 23.21 1.94
CA GLY A 90 -12.55 24.49 1.67
C GLY A 90 -11.15 24.55 2.31
N ALA A 91 -10.86 25.60 3.09
CA ALA A 91 -9.54 25.81 3.71
C ALA A 91 -9.17 24.66 4.68
N SER A 92 -8.25 23.81 4.23
CA SER A 92 -7.88 22.58 4.94
C SER A 92 -6.71 22.80 5.92
N PRO A 93 -6.78 22.27 7.15
CA PRO A 93 -5.69 22.29 8.12
C PRO A 93 -4.40 21.66 7.58
N ALA A 94 -3.24 22.00 8.16
CA ALA A 94 -1.94 21.47 7.76
C ALA A 94 -1.89 19.93 7.70
N ARG A 95 -2.58 19.24 8.62
CA ARG A 95 -2.71 17.78 8.61
C ARG A 95 -3.42 17.26 7.36
N GLU A 96 -4.52 17.89 6.94
CA GLU A 96 -5.25 17.48 5.74
C GLU A 96 -4.41 17.74 4.46
N ARG A 97 -3.49 18.71 4.49
CA ARG A 97 -2.51 18.90 3.40
C ARG A 97 -1.45 17.80 3.35
N LEU A 98 -0.97 17.33 4.51
CA LEU A 98 -0.07 16.17 4.58
C LEU A 98 -0.78 14.88 4.14
N GLU A 99 -2.06 14.71 4.49
CA GLU A 99 -2.94 13.66 3.97
C GLU A 99 -2.97 13.70 2.42
N ALA A 100 -3.21 14.87 1.84
CA ALA A 100 -3.23 15.06 0.39
C ALA A 100 -1.87 14.76 -0.27
N ALA A 101 -0.79 15.24 0.34
CA ALA A 101 0.57 15.04 -0.17
C ALA A 101 0.95 13.56 -0.19
N ALA A 102 0.65 12.82 0.90
CA ALA A 102 0.90 11.38 0.96
C ALA A 102 0.07 10.64 -0.11
N ALA A 103 -1.20 11.01 -0.32
CA ALA A 103 -2.04 10.41 -1.35
C ALA A 103 -1.47 10.59 -2.77
N TRP A 104 -1.02 11.81 -3.09
CA TRP A 104 -0.34 12.10 -4.35
C TRP A 104 0.93 11.28 -4.52
N LEU A 105 1.77 11.20 -3.47
CA LEU A 105 2.99 10.41 -3.50
C LEU A 105 2.71 8.93 -3.76
N TYR A 106 1.69 8.34 -3.14
CA TYR A 106 1.33 6.95 -3.42
C TYR A 106 0.81 6.75 -4.84
N LEU A 107 -0.01 7.67 -5.35
CA LEU A 107 -0.52 7.59 -6.72
C LEU A 107 0.63 7.63 -7.72
N VAL A 108 1.49 8.64 -7.63
CA VAL A 108 2.69 8.79 -8.47
C VAL A 108 3.59 7.57 -8.32
N ALA A 109 3.85 7.11 -7.09
CA ALA A 109 4.64 5.92 -6.84
C ALA A 109 4.09 4.69 -7.57
N THR A 110 2.78 4.43 -7.48
CA THR A 110 2.16 3.26 -8.14
C THR A 110 2.20 3.35 -9.66
N VAL A 111 2.09 4.55 -10.25
CA VAL A 111 2.28 4.74 -11.69
C VAL A 111 3.71 4.41 -12.12
N PHE A 112 4.70 4.94 -11.40
CA PHE A 112 6.12 4.67 -11.70
C PHE A 112 6.46 3.19 -11.49
N VAL A 113 6.01 2.56 -10.40
CA VAL A 113 6.23 1.11 -10.16
C VAL A 113 5.61 0.26 -11.27
N LEU A 114 4.40 0.61 -11.74
CA LEU A 114 3.76 -0.07 -12.87
C LEU A 114 4.57 0.09 -14.17
N MET A 115 4.96 1.31 -14.52
CA MET A 115 5.77 1.60 -15.70
C MET A 115 7.13 0.87 -15.64
N GLY A 116 7.79 0.91 -14.48
CA GLY A 116 9.04 0.20 -14.23
C GLY A 116 8.87 -1.31 -14.40
N SER A 117 7.78 -1.88 -13.86
CA SER A 117 7.46 -3.32 -14.00
C SER A 117 7.32 -3.73 -15.47
N PHE A 118 6.68 -2.91 -16.31
CA PHE A 118 6.59 -3.17 -17.76
C PHE A 118 7.97 -3.20 -18.42
N CYS A 119 8.92 -2.35 -18.03
CA CYS A 119 10.27 -2.37 -18.58
C CYS A 119 11.06 -3.65 -18.28
N PHE A 120 10.67 -4.41 -17.24
CA PHE A 120 11.25 -5.71 -16.90
C PHE A 120 10.61 -6.89 -17.66
N THR A 121 9.51 -6.67 -18.38
CA THR A 121 8.90 -7.71 -19.23
C THR A 121 9.78 -8.00 -20.44
N ALA A 122 9.70 -9.24 -20.94
CA ALA A 122 10.41 -9.65 -22.16
C ALA A 122 9.98 -8.86 -23.42
N LEU A 123 8.82 -8.19 -23.39
CA LEU A 123 8.35 -7.35 -24.49
C LEU A 123 9.16 -6.05 -24.63
N ILE A 124 9.63 -5.47 -23.52
CA ILE A 124 10.34 -4.18 -23.51
C ILE A 124 11.84 -4.38 -23.26
N ASP A 125 12.20 -5.27 -22.32
CA ASP A 125 13.58 -5.61 -21.92
C ASP A 125 14.53 -4.41 -21.76
N ARG A 126 14.03 -3.33 -21.15
CA ARG A 126 14.82 -2.13 -20.81
C ARG A 126 15.11 -2.07 -19.31
N LYS A 127 15.82 -3.07 -18.80
CA LYS A 127 16.07 -3.28 -17.35
C LYS A 127 16.68 -2.08 -16.64
N ALA A 128 17.62 -1.37 -17.27
CA ALA A 128 18.21 -0.16 -16.66
C ALA A 128 17.20 0.99 -16.52
N ALA A 129 16.39 1.25 -17.56
CA ALA A 129 15.31 2.24 -17.49
C ALA A 129 14.24 1.80 -16.49
N GLY A 130 13.89 0.51 -16.50
CA GLY A 130 12.98 -0.10 -15.53
C GLY A 130 13.45 0.11 -14.10
N GLY A 131 14.71 -0.19 -13.81
CA GLY A 131 15.34 0.04 -12.50
C GLY A 131 15.27 1.51 -12.06
N LEU A 132 15.54 2.46 -12.96
CA LEU A 132 15.44 3.89 -12.62
C LEU A 132 14.00 4.31 -12.28
N ILE A 133 13.04 3.94 -13.13
CA ILE A 133 11.64 4.30 -12.93
C ILE A 133 11.11 3.62 -11.65
N PHE A 134 11.46 2.36 -11.42
CA PHE A 134 11.07 1.60 -10.24
C PHE A 134 11.69 2.16 -8.96
N LEU A 135 12.96 2.61 -9.01
CA LEU A 135 13.64 3.31 -7.92
C LEU A 135 12.90 4.60 -7.54
N VAL A 136 12.60 5.46 -8.52
CA VAL A 136 11.88 6.72 -8.29
C VAL A 136 10.49 6.44 -7.69
N GLY A 137 9.75 5.47 -8.23
CA GLY A 137 8.46 5.05 -7.70
C GLY A 137 8.55 4.55 -6.26
N SER A 138 9.54 3.70 -5.97
CA SER A 138 9.76 3.15 -4.63
C SER A 138 10.13 4.22 -3.61
N MET A 139 10.94 5.21 -4.00
CA MET A 139 11.28 6.36 -3.15
C MET A 139 10.06 7.24 -2.87
N ALA A 140 9.22 7.51 -3.86
CA ALA A 140 7.96 8.22 -3.65
C ALA A 140 7.04 7.46 -2.68
N PHE A 141 6.95 6.13 -2.80
CA PHE A 141 6.18 5.28 -1.89
C PHE A 141 6.73 5.35 -0.46
N PHE A 142 8.04 5.29 -0.29
CA PHE A 142 8.72 5.41 0.99
C PHE A 142 8.43 6.76 1.67
N ILE A 143 8.56 7.86 0.93
CA ILE A 143 8.29 9.22 1.44
C ILE A 143 6.82 9.37 1.81
N GLY A 144 5.89 8.86 0.99
CA GLY A 144 4.46 8.84 1.32
C GLY A 144 4.18 8.06 2.62
N GLY A 145 4.87 6.94 2.82
CA GLY A 145 4.87 6.16 4.06
C GLY A 145 5.35 6.98 5.27
N ALA A 146 6.48 7.67 5.14
CA ALA A 146 7.03 8.52 6.19
C ALA A 146 6.07 9.67 6.56
N LEU A 147 5.42 10.30 5.58
CA LEU A 147 4.39 11.30 5.83
C LEU A 147 3.16 10.71 6.54
N ASN A 148 2.77 9.46 6.27
CA ASN A 148 1.69 8.81 7.00
C ASN A 148 2.06 8.53 8.46
N ILE A 149 3.30 8.14 8.73
CA ILE A 149 3.79 7.86 10.09
C ILE A 149 3.69 9.12 10.96
N SER A 150 4.07 10.29 10.43
CA SER A 150 4.03 11.56 11.17
C SER A 150 2.60 12.02 11.53
N GLN A 151 1.58 11.42 10.91
CA GLN A 151 0.18 11.75 11.13
C GLN A 151 -0.52 10.82 12.14
N ILE A 152 0.19 9.86 12.71
CA ILE A 152 -0.35 8.94 13.74
C ILE A 152 -0.44 9.68 15.07
N THR A 153 -1.66 9.85 15.57
CA THR A 153 -1.95 10.67 16.76
C THR A 153 -2.30 9.83 18.01
N PRO A 154 -2.05 10.38 19.22
CA PRO A 154 -2.24 9.66 20.47
C PRO A 154 -3.70 9.56 20.96
N ASP A 155 -4.65 10.15 20.23
CA ASP A 155 -6.10 10.08 20.49
C ASP A 155 -6.73 8.74 20.06
N VAL A 156 -6.01 7.92 19.28
CA VAL A 156 -6.47 6.61 18.83
C VAL A 156 -6.14 5.52 19.88
N PRO A 157 -7.03 4.53 20.13
CA PRO A 157 -6.75 3.43 21.06
C PRO A 157 -5.42 2.71 20.78
N MET A 158 -4.72 2.29 21.83
CA MET A 158 -3.35 1.72 21.74
C MET A 158 -3.21 0.61 20.70
N ARG A 159 -4.11 -0.38 20.72
CA ARG A 159 -4.09 -1.49 19.74
C ARG A 159 -4.20 -1.00 18.30
N ALA A 160 -5.10 -0.06 18.03
CA ALA A 160 -5.26 0.50 16.69
C ALA A 160 -4.02 1.31 16.27
N ARG A 161 -3.43 2.08 17.19
CA ARG A 161 -2.17 2.82 16.95
C ARG A 161 -1.00 1.90 16.64
N GLN A 162 -0.85 0.79 17.36
CA GLN A 162 0.18 -0.22 17.09
C GLN A 162 0.01 -0.84 15.70
N MET A 163 -1.23 -1.15 15.28
CA MET A 163 -1.48 -1.65 13.93
C MET A 163 -1.18 -0.61 12.85
N MET A 164 -1.46 0.67 13.11
CA MET A 164 -1.12 1.79 12.21
C MET A 164 0.40 1.91 12.03
N ASN A 165 1.15 1.88 13.14
CA ASN A 165 2.61 1.90 13.13
C ASN A 165 3.19 0.70 12.39
N LEU A 166 2.73 -0.52 12.73
CA LEU A 166 3.22 -1.74 12.12
C LEU A 166 2.96 -1.75 10.62
N THR A 167 1.79 -1.28 10.19
CA THR A 167 1.52 -1.21 8.77
C THR A 167 2.42 -0.21 8.06
N ALA A 168 2.52 1.00 8.59
CA ALA A 168 3.29 2.07 7.96
C ALA A 168 4.77 1.69 7.88
N PHE A 169 5.32 1.11 8.95
CA PHE A 169 6.66 0.54 8.96
C PHE A 169 6.82 -0.53 7.88
N SER A 170 5.91 -1.50 7.81
CA SER A 170 6.01 -2.60 6.84
C SER A 170 6.01 -2.09 5.39
N PHE A 171 5.09 -1.19 5.03
CA PHE A 171 5.06 -0.61 3.69
C PHE A 171 6.31 0.23 3.38
N SER A 172 6.74 1.09 4.30
CA SER A 172 7.94 1.92 4.11
C SER A 172 9.20 1.07 3.97
N SER A 173 9.41 0.08 4.84
CA SER A 173 10.57 -0.81 4.76
C SER A 173 10.54 -1.67 3.50
N GLY A 174 9.37 -2.16 3.08
CA GLY A 174 9.22 -2.87 1.81
C GLY A 174 9.59 -2.00 0.61
N ALA A 175 9.10 -0.76 0.58
CA ALA A 175 9.42 0.21 -0.48
C ALA A 175 10.92 0.54 -0.50
N LEU A 176 11.56 0.66 0.67
CA LEU A 176 12.99 0.90 0.76
C LEU A 176 13.81 -0.28 0.20
N LEU A 177 13.43 -1.52 0.52
CA LEU A 177 14.09 -2.71 -0.06
C LEU A 177 13.96 -2.74 -1.59
N PHE A 178 12.79 -2.39 -2.12
CA PHE A 178 12.58 -2.26 -3.56
C PHE A 178 13.46 -1.18 -4.20
N ALA A 179 13.61 -0.04 -3.53
CA ALA A 179 14.52 1.03 -3.96
C ALA A 179 15.97 0.52 -4.00
N VAL A 180 16.44 -0.11 -2.93
CA VAL A 180 17.80 -0.68 -2.86
C VAL A 180 18.01 -1.74 -3.95
N ALA A 181 17.02 -2.61 -4.19
CA ALA A 181 17.10 -3.64 -5.22
C ALA A 181 17.13 -3.07 -6.65
N SER A 182 16.64 -1.86 -6.83
CA SER A 182 16.59 -1.21 -8.13
C SER A 182 17.93 -0.57 -8.54
N VAL A 183 18.76 -0.16 -7.56
CA VAL A 183 20.04 0.52 -7.81
C VAL A 183 20.99 -0.30 -8.69
N PRO A 184 21.18 -1.62 -8.46
CA PRO A 184 22.16 -2.35 -9.23
C PRO A 184 21.84 -2.49 -10.72
N TYR A 185 20.59 -2.36 -11.13
CA TYR A 185 20.21 -2.32 -12.55
C TYR A 185 20.76 -1.09 -13.30
N LEU A 186 21.19 -0.05 -12.59
CA LEU A 186 21.71 1.18 -13.20
C LEU A 186 23.18 1.09 -13.60
N TRP A 187 23.94 0.19 -12.98
CA TRP A 187 25.40 0.13 -13.16
C TRP A 187 25.96 -1.27 -13.47
N ILE A 188 25.17 -2.34 -13.33
CA ILE A 188 25.65 -3.70 -13.60
C ILE A 188 25.70 -3.92 -15.10
N ARG A 189 26.87 -4.32 -15.60
CA ARG A 189 27.04 -4.77 -16.98
C ARG A 189 26.74 -6.26 -17.08
N PRO A 190 26.03 -6.71 -18.13
CA PRO A 190 25.87 -8.14 -18.41
C PRO A 190 27.23 -8.84 -18.49
N GLY A 191 27.37 -9.99 -17.82
CA GLY A 191 28.59 -10.82 -17.88
C GLY A 191 29.72 -10.41 -16.93
N GLY A 192 29.48 -9.49 -16.00
CA GLY A 192 30.46 -9.12 -14.97
C GLY A 192 30.70 -10.20 -13.91
N VAL A 193 31.85 -10.17 -13.26
CA VAL A 193 32.17 -10.99 -12.08
C VAL A 193 31.09 -10.74 -11.01
N ASN A 194 30.59 -11.81 -10.37
CA ASN A 194 29.52 -11.80 -9.36
C ASN A 194 28.08 -11.51 -9.85
N THR A 195 27.80 -11.60 -11.17
CA THR A 195 26.44 -11.36 -11.70
C THR A 195 25.37 -12.23 -11.02
N GLU A 196 25.67 -13.50 -10.74
CA GLU A 196 24.73 -14.42 -10.10
C GLU A 196 24.46 -14.05 -8.64
N ALA A 197 25.51 -13.85 -7.84
CA ALA A 197 25.38 -13.42 -6.45
C ALA A 197 24.56 -12.13 -6.31
N ILE A 198 24.77 -11.16 -7.21
CA ILE A 198 23.98 -9.93 -7.20
C ILE A 198 22.52 -10.23 -7.57
N LYS A 199 22.24 -11.01 -8.62
CA LYS A 199 20.87 -11.40 -8.97
C LYS A 199 20.14 -12.09 -7.81
N THR A 200 20.81 -12.99 -7.10
CA THR A 200 20.27 -13.67 -5.91
C THR A 200 19.98 -12.66 -4.79
N TYR A 201 20.91 -11.75 -4.51
CA TYR A 201 20.69 -10.68 -3.54
C TYR A 201 19.49 -9.80 -3.89
N LEU A 202 19.38 -9.38 -5.15
CA LEU A 202 18.26 -8.57 -5.64
C LEU A 202 16.92 -9.31 -5.49
N ALA A 203 16.87 -10.58 -5.90
CA ALA A 203 15.67 -11.40 -5.79
C ALA A 203 15.18 -11.50 -4.34
N TRP A 204 16.08 -11.73 -3.39
CA TRP A 204 15.73 -11.78 -1.97
C TRP A 204 15.24 -10.45 -1.41
N GLN A 205 15.79 -9.32 -1.87
CA GLN A 205 15.25 -8.01 -1.50
C GLN A 205 13.82 -7.81 -2.01
N TYR A 206 13.51 -8.27 -3.24
CA TYR A 206 12.15 -8.24 -3.75
C TYR A 206 11.22 -9.19 -2.99
N VAL A 207 11.67 -10.40 -2.62
CA VAL A 207 10.87 -11.34 -1.83
C VAL A 207 10.54 -10.76 -0.45
N ILE A 208 11.56 -10.29 0.28
CA ILE A 208 11.38 -9.74 1.64
C ILE A 208 10.57 -8.44 1.57
N GLY A 209 10.86 -7.56 0.60
CA GLY A 209 10.11 -6.34 0.39
C GLY A 209 8.62 -6.61 0.14
N SER A 210 8.32 -7.58 -0.73
CA SER A 210 6.95 -8.01 -1.03
C SER A 210 6.25 -8.60 0.20
N ALA A 211 6.97 -9.39 1.00
CA ALA A 211 6.46 -9.93 2.25
C ALA A 211 6.08 -8.83 3.25
N LEU A 212 6.88 -7.77 3.35
CA LEU A 212 6.55 -6.59 4.16
C LEU A 212 5.34 -5.83 3.60
N PHE A 213 5.20 -5.70 2.28
CA PHE A 213 3.99 -5.14 1.68
C PHE A 213 2.73 -5.95 2.04
N LEU A 214 2.80 -7.28 1.97
CA LEU A 214 1.70 -8.14 2.38
C LEU A 214 1.41 -8.00 3.89
N MET A 215 2.44 -7.99 4.73
CA MET A 215 2.28 -7.78 6.18
C MET A 215 1.62 -6.44 6.48
N GLY A 216 1.97 -5.39 5.73
CA GLY A 216 1.29 -4.10 5.78
C GLY A 216 -0.19 -4.21 5.43
N GLY A 217 -0.53 -4.88 4.34
CA GLY A 217 -1.92 -5.11 3.95
C GLY A 217 -2.73 -5.87 5.03
N VAL A 218 -2.14 -6.94 5.60
CA VAL A 218 -2.77 -7.78 6.63
C VAL A 218 -3.00 -6.99 7.91
N THR A 219 -1.99 -6.26 8.39
CA THR A 219 -2.08 -5.47 9.63
C THR A 219 -3.10 -4.33 9.49
N ASN A 220 -3.20 -3.73 8.30
CA ASN A 220 -4.26 -2.81 8.00
C ASN A 220 -5.65 -3.48 8.02
N GLN A 221 -5.78 -4.66 7.41
CA GLN A 221 -7.04 -5.39 7.42
C GLN A 221 -7.48 -5.70 8.86
N ILE A 222 -6.58 -6.15 9.72
CA ILE A 222 -6.85 -6.39 11.15
C ILE A 222 -7.33 -5.11 11.82
N ARG A 223 -6.66 -3.97 11.59
CA ARG A 223 -7.08 -2.67 12.13
C ARG A 223 -8.51 -2.30 11.74
N LEU A 224 -8.90 -2.54 10.48
CA LEU A 224 -10.26 -2.28 10.02
C LEU A 224 -11.29 -3.15 10.77
N HIS A 225 -11.00 -4.44 10.94
CA HIS A 225 -11.86 -5.35 11.70
C HIS A 225 -12.03 -4.91 13.16
N LEU A 226 -10.95 -4.51 13.83
CA LEU A 226 -10.99 -3.98 15.20
C LEU A 226 -11.86 -2.72 15.31
N ARG A 227 -11.76 -1.81 14.33
CA ARG A 227 -12.60 -0.60 14.28
C ARG A 227 -14.08 -0.93 14.09
N HIS A 228 -14.41 -1.89 13.23
CA HIS A 228 -15.80 -2.30 13.02
C HIS A 228 -16.38 -3.00 14.24
N ALA A 229 -15.64 -3.90 14.88
CA ALA A 229 -16.05 -4.57 16.12
C ALA A 229 -16.35 -3.57 17.24
N ALA A 230 -15.48 -2.58 17.44
CA ALA A 230 -15.72 -1.50 18.41
C ALA A 230 -16.98 -0.67 18.09
N SER A 231 -17.24 -0.40 16.80
CA SER A 231 -18.41 0.38 16.39
C SER A 231 -19.73 -0.38 16.53
N ASN A 232 -19.72 -1.72 16.42
CA ASN A 232 -20.89 -2.57 16.60
C ASN A 232 -21.19 -2.80 18.08
N GLY A 233 -20.16 -2.85 18.94
CA GLY A 233 -20.33 -2.92 20.39
C GLY A 233 -20.91 -1.65 21.01
N GLN A 234 -20.65 -0.47 20.44
CA GLN A 234 -21.23 0.80 20.90
C GLN A 234 -22.69 1.01 20.46
N SER A 235 -23.16 0.38 19.39
CA SER A 235 -24.57 0.42 18.98
C SER A 235 -25.49 -0.48 19.81
N ALA A 236 -24.94 -1.31 20.71
CA ALA A 236 -25.69 -2.20 21.60
C ALA A 236 -25.94 -1.61 23.01
N SER A 237 -25.69 -0.32 23.24
CA SER A 237 -26.05 0.36 24.48
C SER A 237 -26.45 1.79 24.17
N PRO A 238 -27.77 2.08 24.19
CA PRO A 238 -28.31 2.79 25.35
C PRO A 238 -29.79 2.46 25.69
N GLN A 239 -30.16 2.51 26.98
CA GLN A 239 -31.53 2.67 27.53
C GLN A 239 -32.43 1.47 27.92
N GLU A 240 -31.97 0.22 28.00
CA GLU A 240 -32.84 -0.87 28.52
C GLU A 240 -32.83 -1.10 30.05
N ALA A 241 -32.17 -0.22 30.82
CA ALA A 241 -32.17 -0.31 32.28
C ALA A 241 -32.51 1.03 32.92
N LYS A 242 -33.75 1.50 32.74
CA LYS A 242 -34.43 2.40 33.69
C LYS A 242 -35.92 2.58 33.34
N ALA A 243 -36.76 1.78 33.99
CA ALA A 243 -38.00 2.26 34.58
C ALA A 243 -38.35 1.33 35.77
N PRO A 244 -38.47 1.85 37.00
CA PRO A 244 -39.15 1.14 38.07
C PRO A 244 -40.66 1.25 37.82
N ALA A 245 -41.37 0.13 37.82
CA ALA A 245 -42.81 0.12 37.96
C ALA A 245 -43.14 -0.25 39.40
N GLU A 246 -43.96 0.61 39.99
CA GLU A 246 -44.47 0.67 41.35
C GLU A 246 -45.24 -0.58 41.78
#